data_AF-A0A7K4B494-F1
#
_entry.id   AF-A0A7K4B494-F1
#
_cell.length_a   1.000
_cell.length_b   1.000
_cell.length_c   1.000
_cell.angle_alpha   90.00
_cell.angle_beta   90.00
_cell.angle_gamma   90.00
#
_symmetry.space_group_name_H-M   'P 1'
#
loop_
_entity.id
_entity.type
_entity.pdbx_description
1 polymer ?
#
loop_
_entity_poly.entity_id
_entity_poly.type
_entity_poly.pdbx_seq_one_letter_code
_entity_poly.pdbx_strand_id
1 'polypeptide(L)'
;MARATKKTSRHLSESLVLAGVICRALGFSSNDEMLRTLRTVEDGYDEEGRSYLFHALISRTGIDEDIRAHLEEYDENIREHLQQVNKRRPDALVLKYYQYLTALATEIYLDRYFRGPIEFLKFLNVYALTLTKQTGISILFTKTSAQNLLAYWMATGSG
;
A
#
# COMPACT_ATOMS: atom_id res chain seq x y z
N MET A 1 -5.09 10.55 45.55
CA MET A 1 -4.81 9.38 44.69
C MET A 1 -4.76 9.84 43.25
N ALA A 2 -3.56 10.01 42.67
CA ALA A 2 -3.39 10.39 41.28
C ALA A 2 -3.48 9.14 40.40
N ARG A 3 -4.45 9.12 39.47
CA ARG A 3 -4.65 8.00 38.55
C ARG A 3 -3.54 8.07 37.50
N ALA A 4 -2.60 7.12 37.53
CA ALA A 4 -1.57 7.00 36.51
C ALA A 4 -2.23 6.78 35.14
N THR A 5 -2.11 7.76 34.24
CA THR A 5 -2.50 7.62 32.85
C THR A 5 -1.56 6.60 32.21
N LYS A 6 -2.09 5.40 31.95
CA LYS A 6 -1.41 4.32 31.23
C LYS A 6 -0.99 4.89 29.87
N LYS A 7 0.32 5.12 29.67
CA LYS A 7 0.87 5.53 28.37
C LYS A 7 0.68 4.34 27.43
N THR A 8 -0.37 4.35 26.63
CA THR A 8 -0.59 3.40 25.56
C THR A 8 0.56 3.57 24.56
N SER A 9 1.53 2.64 24.63
CA SER A 9 2.56 2.50 23.61
C SER A 9 1.86 2.17 22.30
N ARG A 10 1.70 3.16 21.42
CA ARG A 10 1.13 2.95 20.08
C ARG A 10 2.14 2.22 19.23
N HIS A 11 1.68 1.21 18.51
CA HIS A 11 2.51 0.55 17.53
C HIS A 11 2.67 1.50 16.34
N LEU A 12 3.87 1.59 15.76
CA LEU A 12 4.10 2.53 14.66
C LEU A 12 3.18 2.26 13.46
N SER A 13 2.79 0.99 13.25
CA SER A 13 1.81 0.61 12.24
C SER A 13 0.46 1.36 12.35
N GLU A 14 0.10 1.83 13.55
CA GLU A 14 -1.12 2.61 13.81
C GLU A 14 -0.99 4.09 13.40
N SER A 15 0.23 4.55 13.14
CA SER A 15 0.53 5.92 12.70
C SER A 15 0.74 6.02 11.18
N LEU A 16 0.80 4.88 10.46
CA LEU A 16 1.03 4.84 9.03
C LEU A 16 -0.28 4.98 8.25
N VAL A 17 -0.72 6.22 8.04
CA VAL A 17 -1.98 6.50 7.33
C VAL A 17 -1.96 5.89 5.92
N LEU A 18 -0.89 6.10 5.15
CA LEU A 18 -0.82 5.62 3.77
C LEU A 18 -0.93 4.09 3.67
N ALA A 19 -0.26 3.35 4.55
CA ALA A 19 -0.36 1.90 4.58
C ALA A 19 -1.80 1.43 4.83
N GLY A 20 -2.51 2.09 5.74
CA GLY A 20 -3.91 1.80 6.00
C GLY A 20 -4.86 2.23 4.87
N VAL A 21 -4.60 3.36 4.21
CA VAL A 21 -5.33 3.77 3.00
C VAL A 21 -5.21 2.68 1.93
N ILE A 22 -3.98 2.26 1.61
CA ILE A 22 -3.71 1.26 0.58
C ILE A 22 -4.33 -0.08 0.94
N CYS A 23 -4.16 -0.53 2.19
CA CYS A 23 -4.80 -1.76 2.69
C CYS A 23 -6.31 -1.76 2.46
N ARG A 24 -6.99 -0.67 2.83
CA ARG A 24 -8.44 -0.55 2.66
C ARG A 24 -8.82 -0.45 1.19
N ALA A 25 -8.06 0.31 0.42
CA ALA A 25 -8.32 0.50 -0.99
C ALA A 25 -8.09 -0.79 -1.81
N LEU A 26 -7.25 -1.71 -1.32
CA LEU A 26 -7.08 -3.06 -1.87
C LEU A 26 -8.09 -4.10 -1.33
N GLY A 27 -9.08 -3.68 -0.52
CA GLY A 27 -10.11 -4.58 0.00
C GLY A 27 -9.65 -5.45 1.18
N PHE A 28 -8.66 -5.02 1.95
CA PHE A 28 -8.22 -5.71 3.17
C PHE A 28 -8.71 -5.00 4.43
N SER A 29 -9.00 -5.79 5.47
CA SER A 29 -9.44 -5.26 6.75
C SER A 29 -8.29 -4.82 7.64
N SER A 30 -7.10 -5.40 7.45
CA SER A 30 -5.88 -5.04 8.17
C SER A 30 -4.62 -5.33 7.34
N ASN A 31 -3.52 -4.64 7.67
CA ASN A 31 -2.22 -4.90 7.06
C ASN A 31 -1.76 -6.35 7.29
N ASP A 32 -2.05 -6.93 8.46
CA ASP A 32 -1.68 -8.32 8.76
C ASP A 32 -2.43 -9.31 7.85
N GLU A 33 -3.72 -9.08 7.62
CA GLU A 33 -4.51 -9.87 6.68
C GLU A 33 -3.93 -9.76 5.27
N MET A 34 -3.61 -8.55 4.83
CA MET A 34 -3.01 -8.29 3.52
C MET A 34 -1.68 -9.02 3.34
N LEU A 35 -0.75 -8.87 4.28
CA LEU A 35 0.56 -9.51 4.20
C LEU A 35 0.47 -11.04 4.25
N ARG A 36 -0.38 -11.60 5.13
CA ARG A 36 -0.57 -13.05 5.21
C ARG A 36 -1.18 -13.63 3.94
N THR A 37 -2.17 -12.95 3.37
CA THR A 37 -2.83 -13.39 2.14
C THR A 37 -1.86 -13.33 0.96
N LEU A 38 -1.16 -12.22 0.79
CA LEU A 38 -0.25 -12.05 -0.35
C LEU A 38 1.00 -12.92 -0.24
N ARG A 39 1.43 -13.30 0.98
CA ARG A 39 2.56 -14.21 1.20
C ARG A 39 2.31 -15.62 0.67
N THR A 40 1.06 -16.07 0.55
CA THR A 40 0.75 -17.41 0.02
C THR A 40 0.64 -17.43 -1.50
N VAL A 41 0.72 -16.28 -2.16
CA VAL A 41 0.68 -16.16 -3.61
C VAL A 41 2.07 -16.45 -4.17
N GLU A 42 2.11 -17.15 -5.30
CA GLU A 42 3.35 -17.44 -6.01
C GLU A 42 4.03 -16.15 -6.49
N ASP A 43 5.36 -16.12 -6.44
CA ASP A 43 6.13 -14.99 -6.95
C ASP A 43 6.29 -15.12 -8.48
N GLY A 44 6.26 -13.99 -9.20
CA GLY A 44 6.49 -13.97 -10.64
C GLY A 44 5.22 -13.68 -11.46
N TYR A 45 5.21 -14.20 -12.69
CA TYR A 45 4.24 -13.87 -13.73
C TYR A 45 3.74 -15.14 -14.42
N ASP A 46 2.52 -15.08 -14.95
CA ASP A 46 1.96 -16.12 -15.81
C ASP A 46 2.49 -16.04 -17.25
N GLU A 47 1.94 -16.89 -18.14
CA GLU A 47 2.32 -16.95 -19.55
C GLU A 47 1.99 -15.67 -20.35
N GLU A 48 1.02 -14.89 -19.88
CA GLU A 48 0.61 -13.61 -20.47
C GLU A 48 1.43 -12.42 -19.92
N GLY A 49 2.28 -12.68 -18.93
CA GLY A 49 3.11 -11.67 -18.28
C GLY A 49 2.40 -10.91 -17.16
N ARG A 50 1.26 -11.39 -16.67
CA ARG A 50 0.52 -10.82 -15.53
C ARG A 50 1.01 -11.42 -14.23
N SER A 51 1.19 -10.60 -13.19
CA SER A 51 1.65 -11.13 -11.91
C SER A 51 0.61 -12.04 -11.26
N TYR A 52 1.04 -13.13 -10.63
CA TYR A 52 0.14 -13.91 -9.76
C TYR A 52 -0.46 -13.07 -8.63
N LEU A 53 0.25 -12.02 -8.18
CA LEU A 53 -0.27 -11.06 -7.20
C LEU A 53 -1.35 -10.16 -7.80
N PHE A 54 -1.25 -9.79 -9.07
CA PHE A 54 -2.32 -9.09 -9.79
C PHE A 54 -3.61 -9.94 -9.78
N HIS A 55 -3.52 -11.23 -10.11
CA HIS A 55 -4.67 -12.15 -10.10
C HIS A 55 -5.31 -12.29 -8.71
N ALA A 56 -4.48 -12.37 -7.66
CA ALA A 56 -4.95 -12.41 -6.28
C ALA A 56 -5.66 -11.11 -5.83
N LEU A 57 -5.23 -9.96 -6.36
CA LEU A 57 -5.79 -8.66 -6.02
C LEU A 57 -7.05 -8.32 -6.83
N ILE A 58 -7.05 -8.58 -8.14
CA ILE A 58 -8.18 -8.23 -9.02
C ILE A 58 -9.45 -9.02 -8.66
N SER A 59 -9.27 -10.28 -8.24
CA SER A 59 -10.35 -11.18 -7.80
C SER A 59 -10.91 -10.83 -6.41
N ARG A 60 -10.26 -9.90 -5.69
CA ARG A 60 -10.64 -9.56 -4.33
C ARG A 60 -11.89 -8.68 -4.27
N THR A 61 -12.77 -9.00 -3.31
CA THR A 61 -13.96 -8.19 -3.01
C THR A 61 -13.58 -6.96 -2.19
N GLY A 62 -14.21 -5.81 -2.47
CA GLY A 62 -14.03 -4.58 -1.67
C GLY A 62 -12.81 -3.74 -2.03
N ILE A 63 -12.07 -4.10 -3.09
CA ILE A 63 -11.11 -3.18 -3.72
C ILE A 63 -11.86 -1.95 -4.27
N ASP A 64 -11.23 -0.79 -4.12
CA ASP A 64 -11.68 0.49 -4.69
C ASP A 64 -11.85 0.36 -6.21
N GLU A 65 -12.98 0.83 -6.75
CA GLU A 65 -13.33 0.63 -8.16
C GLU A 65 -12.33 1.31 -9.11
N ASP A 66 -11.82 2.48 -8.74
CA ASP A 66 -10.83 3.19 -9.54
C ASP A 66 -9.47 2.50 -9.47
N ILE A 67 -9.03 2.03 -8.29
CA ILE A 67 -7.82 1.19 -8.21
C ILE A 67 -7.97 -0.08 -9.04
N ARG A 68 -9.13 -0.75 -8.97
CA ARG A 68 -9.41 -1.97 -9.76
C ARG A 68 -9.30 -1.68 -11.25
N ALA A 69 -9.82 -0.55 -11.72
CA ALA A 69 -9.78 -0.16 -13.13
C ALA A 69 -8.35 0.07 -13.65
N HIS A 70 -7.42 0.50 -12.79
CA HIS A 70 -6.02 0.75 -13.15
C HIS A 70 -5.05 -0.36 -12.71
N LEU A 71 -5.53 -1.43 -12.08
CA LEU A 71 -4.66 -2.43 -11.46
C LEU A 71 -3.79 -3.16 -12.48
N GLU A 72 -4.30 -3.38 -13.68
CA GLU A 72 -3.55 -3.99 -14.78
C GLU A 72 -2.42 -3.09 -15.28
N GLU A 73 -2.68 -1.77 -15.38
CA GLU A 73 -1.67 -0.77 -15.74
C GLU A 73 -0.56 -0.71 -14.68
N TYR A 74 -0.91 -0.75 -13.40
CA TYR A 74 0.08 -0.79 -12.32
C TYR A 74 0.93 -2.06 -12.36
N ASP A 75 0.33 -3.24 -12.59
CA ASP A 75 1.08 -4.50 -12.72
C ASP A 75 2.06 -4.43 -13.89
N GLU A 76 1.62 -3.89 -15.02
CA GLU A 76 2.44 -3.70 -16.21
C GLU A 76 3.63 -2.77 -15.93
N ASN A 77 3.40 -1.60 -15.33
CA ASN A 77 4.46 -0.65 -14.99
C ASN A 77 5.52 -1.30 -14.07
N ILE A 78 5.08 -2.05 -13.06
CA ILE A 78 5.99 -2.76 -12.14
C ILE A 78 6.82 -3.79 -12.91
N ARG A 79 6.20 -4.56 -13.80
CA ARG A 79 6.88 -5.55 -14.64
C ARG A 79 7.91 -4.90 -15.56
N GLU A 80 7.56 -3.83 -16.25
CA GLU A 80 8.47 -3.09 -17.13
C GLU A 80 9.67 -2.55 -16.34
N HIS A 81 9.43 -1.92 -15.20
CA HIS A 81 10.49 -1.43 -14.33
C HIS A 81 11.41 -2.56 -13.85
N LEU A 82 10.85 -3.69 -13.41
CA LEU A 82 11.62 -4.86 -12.99
C LEU A 82 12.47 -5.43 -14.13
N GLN A 83 11.93 -5.50 -15.35
CA GLN A 83 12.68 -5.94 -16.53
C GLN A 83 13.87 -5.03 -16.81
N GLN A 84 13.71 -3.71 -16.72
CA GLN A 84 14.82 -2.77 -16.89
C GLN A 84 15.90 -2.94 -15.82
N VAL A 85 15.50 -3.21 -14.57
CA VAL A 85 16.45 -3.55 -13.49
C VAL A 85 17.20 -4.83 -13.81
N ASN A 86 16.49 -5.87 -14.27
CA ASN A 86 17.07 -7.19 -14.57
C ASN A 86 18.03 -7.18 -15.76
N LYS A 87 17.86 -6.29 -16.75
CA LYS A 87 18.82 -6.14 -17.87
C LYS A 87 20.26 -5.87 -17.42
N ARG A 88 20.44 -5.30 -16.23
CA ARG A 88 21.76 -4.93 -15.68
C ARG A 88 22.30 -5.97 -14.69
N ARG A 89 21.62 -7.11 -14.54
CA ARG A 89 21.94 -8.11 -13.54
C ARG A 89 22.33 -9.44 -14.18
N PRO A 90 23.32 -10.15 -13.63
CA PRO A 90 23.64 -11.51 -14.05
C PRO A 90 22.50 -12.49 -13.71
N ASP A 91 21.88 -12.32 -12.53
CA ASP A 91 20.73 -13.10 -12.08
C ASP A 91 19.46 -12.24 -12.06
N ALA A 92 18.43 -12.73 -12.75
CA ALA A 92 17.13 -12.07 -12.79
C ALA A 92 16.45 -12.09 -11.41
N LEU A 93 16.03 -10.90 -10.96
CA LEU A 93 15.21 -10.76 -9.76
C LEU A 93 13.77 -11.11 -10.07
N VAL A 94 13.17 -11.87 -9.17
CA VAL A 94 11.72 -12.03 -9.05
C VAL A 94 11.31 -11.30 -7.78
N LEU A 95 10.33 -10.40 -7.89
CA LEU A 95 9.84 -9.66 -6.75
C LEU A 95 9.10 -10.60 -5.80
N LYS A 96 9.46 -10.56 -4.52
CA LYS A 96 8.67 -11.15 -3.44
C LYS A 96 7.39 -10.36 -3.23
N TYR A 97 6.36 -11.00 -2.69
CA TYR A 97 5.06 -10.36 -2.38
C TYR A 97 5.16 -8.98 -1.72
N TYR A 98 6.08 -8.80 -0.76
CA TYR A 98 6.26 -7.51 -0.08
C TYR A 98 6.90 -6.45 -1.00
N GLN A 99 7.83 -6.85 -1.86
CA GLN A 99 8.48 -5.94 -2.81
C GLN A 99 7.50 -5.49 -3.89
N TYR A 100 6.71 -6.43 -4.43
CA TYR A 100 5.61 -6.12 -5.34
C TYR A 100 4.59 -5.18 -4.68
N LEU A 101 4.15 -5.48 -3.45
CA LEU A 101 3.23 -4.63 -2.71
C LEU A 101 3.77 -3.21 -2.51
N THR A 102 5.08 -3.07 -2.30
CA THR A 102 5.74 -1.76 -2.19
C THR A 102 5.72 -1.00 -3.51
N ALA A 103 6.01 -1.68 -4.62
CA ALA A 103 5.95 -1.09 -5.95
C ALA A 103 4.51 -0.68 -6.31
N LEU A 104 3.53 -1.56 -6.06
CA LEU A 104 2.11 -1.27 -6.25
C LEU A 104 1.63 -0.09 -5.40
N ALA A 105 2.04 -0.03 -4.13
CA ALA A 105 1.78 1.10 -3.27
C ALA A 105 2.36 2.41 -3.83
N THR A 106 3.52 2.33 -4.49
CA THR A 106 4.18 3.47 -5.14
C THR A 106 3.38 3.91 -6.37
N GLU A 107 3.00 2.98 -7.24
CA GLU A 107 2.18 3.26 -8.43
C GLU A 107 0.86 3.95 -8.06
N ILE A 108 0.11 3.37 -7.11
CA ILE A 108 -1.15 3.95 -6.62
C ILE A 108 -0.91 5.34 -6.02
N TYR A 109 0.15 5.51 -5.22
CA TYR A 109 0.47 6.81 -4.65
C TYR A 109 0.75 7.86 -5.71
N LEU A 110 1.60 7.52 -6.69
CA LEU A 110 2.01 8.45 -7.75
C LEU A 110 0.84 8.81 -8.65
N ASP A 111 0.02 7.84 -9.07
CA ASP A 111 -1.19 8.08 -9.84
C ASP A 111 -2.11 9.10 -9.12
N ARG A 112 -2.42 8.85 -7.83
CA ARG A 112 -3.26 9.76 -7.05
C ARG A 112 -2.62 11.13 -6.84
N TYR A 113 -1.30 11.17 -6.64
CA TYR A 113 -0.55 12.41 -6.45
C TYR A 113 -0.59 13.28 -7.72
N PHE A 114 -0.40 12.69 -8.90
CA PHE A 114 -0.35 13.43 -10.17
C PHE A 114 -1.74 13.80 -10.72
N ARG A 115 -2.82 13.12 -10.32
CA ARG A 115 -4.21 13.52 -10.65
C ARG A 115 -4.62 14.88 -10.06
N GLY A 116 -3.92 15.32 -9.01
CA GLY A 116 -4.06 16.66 -8.47
C GLY A 116 -4.30 16.68 -6.96
N PRO A 117 -4.04 17.84 -6.32
CA PRO A 117 -3.96 17.94 -4.87
C PRO A 117 -5.29 17.65 -4.16
N ILE A 118 -6.42 17.93 -4.80
CA ILE A 118 -7.75 17.71 -4.19
C ILE A 118 -8.05 16.21 -4.07
N GLU A 119 -7.87 15.46 -5.15
CA GLU A 119 -8.13 14.03 -5.17
C GLU A 119 -7.15 13.26 -4.28
N PHE A 120 -5.88 13.67 -4.29
CA PHE A 120 -4.88 13.11 -3.39
C PHE A 120 -5.24 13.30 -1.90
N LEU A 121 -5.68 14.51 -1.53
CA LEU A 121 -6.10 14.77 -0.14
C LEU A 121 -7.36 13.99 0.24
N LYS A 122 -8.32 13.81 -0.67
CA LYS A 122 -9.49 12.96 -0.43
C LYS A 122 -9.05 11.52 -0.17
N PHE A 123 -8.19 10.97 -1.04
CA PHE A 123 -7.66 9.62 -0.91
C PHE A 123 -6.99 9.39 0.46
N LEU A 124 -6.13 10.29 0.91
CA LEU A 124 -5.49 10.19 2.22
C LEU A 124 -6.48 10.34 3.39
N ASN A 125 -7.40 11.30 3.29
CA ASN A 125 -8.29 11.64 4.39
C ASN A 125 -9.41 10.63 4.62
N VAL A 126 -9.76 9.79 3.64
CA VAL A 126 -10.73 8.68 3.82
C VAL A 126 -10.31 7.79 4.98
N TYR A 127 -9.03 7.41 5.05
CA TYR A 127 -8.53 6.61 6.16
C TYR A 127 -8.17 7.44 7.39
N ALA A 128 -7.64 8.65 7.19
CA ALA A 128 -7.26 9.52 8.31
C ALA A 128 -8.44 9.83 9.25
N LEU A 129 -9.63 10.06 8.70
CA LEU A 129 -10.86 10.24 9.47
C LEU A 129 -11.26 8.99 10.25
N THR A 130 -11.05 7.80 9.68
CA THR A 130 -11.29 6.53 10.37
C THR A 130 -10.36 6.37 11.56
N LEU A 131 -9.07 6.65 11.37
CA LEU A 131 -8.09 6.68 12.46
C LEU A 131 -8.41 7.73 13.51
N THR A 132 -8.88 8.92 13.12
CA THR A 132 -9.28 9.96 14.09
C THR A 132 -10.43 9.48 14.96
N LYS A 133 -11.44 8.81 14.39
CA LYS A 133 -12.54 8.22 15.17
C LYS A 133 -12.06 7.13 16.13
N GLN A 134 -11.12 6.28 15.70
CA GLN A 134 -10.60 5.19 16.51
C GLN A 134 -9.66 5.65 17.63
N THR A 135 -8.84 6.68 17.35
CA THR A 135 -7.74 7.09 18.23
C THR A 135 -8.02 8.35 19.04
N GLY A 136 -9.07 9.10 18.67
CA GLY A 136 -9.40 10.42 19.23
C GLY A 136 -8.42 11.53 18.82
N ILE A 137 -7.42 11.25 17.98
CA ILE A 137 -6.45 12.25 17.51
C ILE A 137 -6.87 12.77 16.14
N SER A 138 -6.97 14.08 16.00
CA SER A 138 -7.23 14.71 14.70
C SER A 138 -6.04 14.49 13.77
N ILE A 139 -6.24 13.63 12.77
CA ILE A 139 -5.28 13.32 11.70
C ILE A 139 -6.01 13.75 10.43
N LEU A 140 -5.67 14.93 9.93
CA LEU A 140 -6.21 15.46 8.70
C LEU A 140 -5.07 16.00 7.84
N PHE A 141 -5.00 15.51 6.61
CA PHE A 141 -4.08 16.01 5.61
C PHE A 141 -4.66 17.28 4.99
N THR A 142 -3.84 18.32 4.98
CA THR A 142 -4.08 19.60 4.32
C THR A 142 -3.01 19.78 3.26
N LYS A 143 -3.20 20.76 2.36
CA LYS A 143 -2.23 21.06 1.30
C LYS A 143 -0.82 21.36 1.84
N THR A 144 -0.71 21.85 3.08
CA THR A 144 0.56 22.14 3.76
C THR A 144 1.10 20.96 4.58
N SER A 145 0.26 20.03 5.04
CA SER A 145 0.69 18.85 5.82
C SER A 145 0.91 17.59 4.98
N ALA A 146 0.34 17.51 3.77
CA ALA A 146 0.67 16.51 2.77
C ALA A 146 2.02 16.85 2.11
N GLN A 147 3.11 16.73 2.87
CA GLN A 147 4.45 16.76 2.29
C GLN A 147 4.67 15.50 1.45
N ASN A 148 5.37 15.66 0.32
CA ASN A 148 5.64 14.67 -0.74
C ASN A 148 6.58 13.52 -0.30
N LEU A 149 6.56 13.15 0.97
CA LEU A 149 7.48 12.19 1.56
C LEU A 149 6.78 10.84 1.73
N LEU A 150 7.15 9.92 0.86
CA LEU A 150 6.79 8.52 0.93
C LEU A 150 7.85 7.80 1.78
N ALA A 151 7.44 7.25 2.92
CA ALA A 151 8.32 6.47 3.78
C ALA A 151 7.85 5.01 3.81
N TYR A 152 8.70 4.10 3.33
CA TYR A 152 8.51 2.67 3.51
C TYR A 152 9.32 2.20 4.70
N TRP A 153 8.65 1.58 5.67
CA TRP A 153 9.31 0.80 6.70
C TRP A 153 8.86 -0.64 6.59
N MET A 154 9.66 -1.44 5.89
CA MET A 154 9.48 -2.88 5.82
C MET A 154 10.72 -3.56 6.40
N ALA A 155 10.60 -4.08 7.62
CA ALA A 155 11.61 -4.95 8.17
C ALA A 155 11.54 -6.31 7.48
N THR A 156 12.65 -6.77 6.91
CA THR A 156 12.80 -8.16 6.44
C THR A 156 12.72 -9.07 7.66
N GLY A 157 11.52 -9.51 7.99
CA GLY A 157 11.20 -10.20 9.24
C GLY A 157 9.72 -10.18 9.65
N SER A 158 8.80 -9.63 8.84
CA SER A 158 7.34 -9.79 9.04
C SER A 158 6.81 -11.20 8.71
N GLY A 159 7.69 -12.19 8.89
CA GLY A 159 7.39 -13.62 8.80
C GLY A 159 6.69 -14.13 10.04
#